data_AF-A0A534J1Z9-F1
#
_entry.id   AF-A0A534J1Z9-F1
#
_cell.length_a   1.000
_cell.length_b   1.000
_cell.length_c   1.000
_cell.angle_alpha   90.00
_cell.angle_beta   90.00
_cell.angle_gamma   90.00
#
_symmetry.space_group_name_H-M   'P 1'
#
loop_
_entity.id
_entity.type
_entity.pdbx_description
1 polymer ?
#
loop_
_entity_poly.entity_id
_entity_poly.type
_entity_poly.pdbx_seq_one_letter_code
_entity_poly.pdbx_strand_id
1 'polypeptide(L)'
;MEGTESPGPVDYAFVAGAAVFVLTYVLISARTVGRFRIDRPAAAMLGAALMLVLGVVGPLEAVKAINVDVIVLLLGMMLLVAGLDACGFFDAVSHLVARRARTQTELLAALMV
;
A
#
# COMPACT_ATOMS: atom_id res chain seq x y z
N MET A 1 -51.56 5.99 -7.18
CA MET A 1 -50.61 6.96 -7.78
C MET A 1 -49.34 6.93 -6.92
N GLU A 2 -48.71 5.78 -6.69
CA GLU A 2 -47.84 5.06 -7.65
C GLU A 2 -46.90 6.03 -8.38
N GLY A 3 -45.80 6.31 -7.69
CA GLY A 3 -44.61 6.97 -8.20
C GLY A 3 -43.39 6.25 -7.62
N THR A 4 -43.27 4.97 -7.99
CA THR A 4 -42.05 4.15 -8.04
C THR A 4 -40.79 4.80 -7.48
N GLU A 5 -40.49 4.52 -6.21
CA GLU A 5 -39.11 4.48 -5.75
C GLU A 5 -38.42 3.35 -6.52
N SER A 6 -37.75 3.70 -7.61
CA SER A 6 -36.77 2.84 -8.25
C SER A 6 -35.46 3.02 -7.47
N PRO A 7 -35.08 2.11 -6.55
CA PRO A 7 -33.73 2.13 -5.98
C PRO A 7 -32.75 1.94 -7.14
N GLY A 8 -32.02 3.01 -7.43
CA GLY A 8 -31.14 3.06 -8.58
C GLY A 8 -30.05 1.99 -8.46
N PRO A 9 -29.57 1.43 -9.58
CA PRO A 9 -28.48 0.45 -9.63
C PRO A 9 -27.11 0.93 -9.10
N VAL A 10 -27.08 2.06 -8.40
CA VAL A 10 -25.89 2.73 -7.85
C VAL A 10 -25.67 2.42 -6.37
N ASP A 11 -26.70 2.05 -5.59
CA ASP A 11 -26.53 1.76 -4.16
C ASP A 11 -25.82 0.42 -3.91
N TYR A 12 -26.14 -0.62 -4.68
CA TYR A 12 -25.51 -1.93 -4.49
C TYR A 12 -24.02 -1.90 -4.85
N ALA A 13 -23.64 -1.15 -5.89
CA ALA A 13 -22.25 -1.06 -6.33
C ALA A 13 -21.41 -0.29 -5.31
N PHE A 14 -21.99 0.76 -4.71
CA PHE A 14 -21.36 1.52 -3.65
C PHE A 14 -21.17 0.68 -2.38
N VAL A 15 -22.22 -0.02 -1.91
CA VAL A 15 -22.14 -0.88 -0.71
C VAL A 15 -21.18 -2.05 -0.94
N ALA A 16 -21.23 -2.70 -2.11
CA ALA A 16 -20.30 -3.76 -2.47
C ALA A 16 -18.86 -3.26 -2.55
N GLY A 17 -18.63 -2.10 -3.19
CA GLY A 17 -17.32 -1.47 -3.26
C GLY A 17 -16.76 -1.10 -1.88
N ALA A 18 -17.58 -0.50 -1.01
CA ALA A 18 -17.21 -0.17 0.35
C ALA A 18 -16.89 -1.42 1.18
N ALA A 19 -17.68 -2.48 1.05
CA ALA A 19 -17.44 -3.75 1.72
C ALA A 19 -16.10 -4.39 1.28
N VAL A 20 -15.84 -4.43 -0.03
CA VAL A 20 -14.57 -4.93 -0.58
C VAL A 20 -13.39 -4.06 -0.14
N PHE A 21 -13.55 -2.74 -0.11
CA PHE A 21 -12.53 -1.81 0.35
C PHE A 21 -12.18 -2.05 1.82
N VAL A 22 -13.18 -2.11 2.70
CA VAL A 22 -12.97 -2.38 4.14
C VAL A 22 -12.34 -3.76 4.34
N LEU A 23 -12.84 -4.79 3.65
CA LEU A 23 -12.28 -6.15 3.71
C LEU A 23 -10.81 -6.17 3.28
N THR A 24 -10.48 -5.54 2.15
CA THR A 24 -9.11 -5.48 1.61
C THR A 24 -8.19 -4.70 2.54
N TYR A 25 -8.66 -3.57 3.08
CA TYR A 25 -7.89 -2.76 4.02
C TYR A 25 -7.61 -3.51 5.33
N VAL A 26 -8.61 -4.20 5.87
CA VAL A 26 -8.44 -5.07 7.04
C VAL A 26 -7.45 -6.18 6.73
N LEU A 27 -7.49 -6.79 5.54
CA LEU A 27 -6.55 -7.83 5.13
C LEU A 27 -5.11 -7.32 5.00
N ILE A 28 -4.91 -6.08 4.54
CA ILE A 28 -3.59 -5.42 4.46
C ILE A 28 -3.07 -5.04 5.85
N SER A 29 -3.95 -4.55 6.72
CA SER A 29 -3.62 -4.11 8.08
C SER A 29 -3.34 -5.29 9.02
N ALA A 30 -4.13 -6.37 8.90
CA ALA A 30 -3.90 -7.63 9.56
C ALA A 30 -2.66 -8.29 8.94
N ARG A 31 -1.49 -7.95 9.47
CA ARG A 31 -0.17 -8.51 9.09
C ARG A 31 -0.13 -10.05 9.14
N THR A 32 -1.15 -10.72 9.66
CA THR A 32 -1.23 -12.17 9.84
C THR A 32 -2.70 -12.61 9.94
N VAL A 33 -3.27 -13.17 8.87
CA VAL A 33 -4.52 -13.93 8.95
C VAL A 33 -4.16 -15.40 9.18
N GLY A 34 -3.99 -15.77 10.46
CA GLY A 34 -3.65 -17.15 10.85
C GLY A 34 -2.23 -17.59 10.51
N ARG A 35 -2.07 -18.79 9.92
CA ARG A 35 -0.76 -19.41 9.61
C ARG A 35 -0.26 -19.14 8.18
N PHE A 36 -1.06 -18.46 7.36
CA PHE A 36 -0.70 -18.08 6.00
C PHE A 36 -0.18 -16.63 6.01
N ARG A 37 1.09 -16.44 5.62
CA ARG A 37 1.65 -15.10 5.43
C ARG A 37 1.13 -14.55 4.11
N ILE A 38 0.10 -13.72 4.17
CA ILE A 38 -0.33 -12.94 3.01
C ILE A 38 0.57 -11.72 2.97
N ASP A 39 1.44 -11.65 1.96
CA ASP A 39 2.20 -10.44 1.70
C ASP A 39 1.24 -9.32 1.29
N ARG A 40 1.54 -8.08 1.70
CA ARG A 40 0.73 -6.89 1.37
C ARG A 40 0.33 -6.80 -0.12
N PRO A 41 1.20 -7.13 -1.10
CA PRO A 41 0.81 -7.14 -2.51
C PRO A 41 -0.27 -8.18 -2.83
N ALA A 42 -0.23 -9.37 -2.22
CA ALA A 42 -1.22 -10.42 -2.45
C ALA A 42 -2.61 -10.02 -1.92
N ALA A 43 -2.67 -9.38 -0.74
CA ALA A 43 -3.92 -8.84 -0.20
C ALA A 43 -4.52 -7.76 -1.13
N ALA A 44 -3.67 -6.86 -1.64
CA ALA A 44 -4.10 -5.83 -2.59
C ALA A 44 -4.61 -6.43 -3.91
N MET A 45 -3.93 -7.45 -4.45
CA MET A 45 -4.36 -8.15 -5.66
C MET A 45 -5.69 -8.89 -5.48
N LEU A 46 -5.92 -9.51 -4.32
CA LEU A 46 -7.21 -10.12 -4.00
C LEU A 46 -8.35 -9.08 -3.99
N GLY A 47 -8.13 -7.92 -3.36
CA GLY A 47 -9.11 -6.82 -3.38
C GLY A 47 -9.43 -6.32 -4.78
N ALA A 48 -8.39 -6.14 -5.62
CA ALA A 48 -8.56 -5.75 -7.01
C ALA A 48 -9.32 -6.80 -7.83
N ALA A 49 -9.01 -8.09 -7.65
CA ALA A 49 -9.72 -9.19 -8.31
C ALA A 49 -11.20 -9.23 -7.91
N LEU A 50 -11.52 -9.01 -6.63
CA LEU A 50 -12.90 -8.91 -6.16
C LEU A 50 -13.63 -7.73 -6.79
N MET A 51 -13.01 -6.54 -6.86
CA MET A 51 -13.63 -5.37 -7.52
C MET A 51 -13.97 -5.63 -9.00
N LEU A 52 -13.13 -6.41 -9.70
CA LEU A 52 -13.39 -6.80 -11.09
C LEU A 52 -14.49 -7.87 -11.21
N VAL A 53 -14.47 -8.92 -10.38
CA VAL A 53 -15.45 -10.01 -10.42
C VAL A 53 -16.86 -9.54 -10.04
N LEU A 54 -16.95 -8.63 -9.06
CA LEU A 54 -18.22 -8.00 -8.66
C LEU A 54 -18.70 -6.92 -9.65
N GLY A 55 -17.91 -6.60 -10.68
CA GLY A 55 -18.27 -5.60 -11.70
C GLY A 55 -18.35 -4.17 -11.16
N VAL A 56 -17.73 -3.88 -10.01
CA VAL A 56 -17.69 -2.52 -9.41
C VAL A 56 -16.84 -1.58 -10.26
N VAL A 57 -15.77 -2.12 -10.86
CA VAL A 57 -14.88 -1.40 -11.78
C VAL A 57 -14.70 -2.23 -13.05
N GLY A 58 -14.82 -1.61 -14.22
CA GLY A 58 -14.56 -2.28 -15.50
C GLY A 58 -13.07 -2.58 -15.71
N PRO A 59 -12.69 -3.67 -16.39
CA PRO A 59 -11.29 -4.06 -16.56
C PRO A 59 -10.44 -3.00 -17.29
N LEU A 60 -11.02 -2.32 -18.28
CA LEU A 60 -10.32 -1.25 -19.00
C LEU A 60 -10.10 -0.01 -18.11
N GLU A 61 -11.06 0.29 -17.24
CA GLU A 61 -10.98 1.40 -16.30
C GLU A 61 -9.96 1.12 -15.19
N ALA A 62 -9.93 -0.12 -14.69
CA ALA A 62 -8.92 -0.57 -13.74
C ALA A 62 -7.49 -0.44 -14.29
N VAL A 63 -7.26 -0.81 -15.56
CA VAL A 63 -5.95 -0.64 -16.21
C VAL A 63 -5.60 0.84 -16.40
N LYS A 64 -6.58 1.68 -16.76
CA LYS A 64 -6.37 3.13 -16.88
C LYS A 64 -6.10 3.80 -15.53
N ALA A 65 -6.57 3.24 -14.42
CA ALA A 65 -6.30 3.74 -13.08
C ALA A 65 -4.85 3.47 -12.61
N ILE A 66 -4.09 2.62 -13.30
CA ILE A 66 -2.69 2.35 -12.98
C ILE A 66 -1.83 3.53 -13.40
N ASN A 67 -1.24 4.23 -12.42
CA ASN A 67 -0.32 5.34 -12.67
C ASN A 67 1.13 4.83 -12.78
N VAL A 68 1.64 4.78 -14.01
CA VAL A 68 3.00 4.31 -14.31
C VAL A 68 4.05 5.28 -13.78
N ASP A 69 3.79 6.60 -13.79
CA ASP A 69 4.74 7.59 -13.28
C ASP A 69 5.03 7.37 -11.80
N VAL A 70 4.01 7.06 -10.99
CA VAL A 70 4.19 6.75 -9.57
C VAL A 70 4.95 5.44 -9.38
N ILE A 71 4.66 4.40 -10.17
CA ILE A 71 5.38 3.12 -10.10
C ILE A 71 6.86 3.32 -10.42
N VAL A 72 7.17 4.05 -11.50
CA VAL A 72 8.54 4.35 -11.92
C VAL A 72 9.24 5.23 -10.89
N LEU A 73 8.55 6.22 -10.31
CA LEU A 73 9.07 7.07 -9.25
C LEU A 73 9.44 6.22 -8.02
N LEU A 74 8.53 5.39 -7.52
CA LEU A 74 8.77 4.53 -6.36
C LEU A 74 9.89 3.53 -6.64
N LEU A 75 9.91 2.92 -7.83
CA LEU A 75 10.99 2.04 -8.27
C LEU A 75 12.33 2.77 -8.29
N GLY A 76 12.37 3.98 -8.85
CA GLY A 76 13.56 4.82 -8.87
C GLY A 76 14.06 5.14 -7.47
N MET A 77 13.16 5.51 -6.55
CA MET A 77 13.50 5.72 -5.16
C MET A 77 14.06 4.46 -4.49
N MET A 78 13.47 3.29 -4.74
CA MET A 78 14.01 2.02 -4.21
C MET A 78 15.38 1.68 -4.82
N LEU A 79 15.59 1.94 -6.11
CA LEU A 79 16.86 1.69 -6.78
C LEU A 79 17.96 2.63 -6.29
N LEU A 80 17.63 3.91 -6.07
CA LEU A 80 18.55 4.87 -5.46
C LEU A 80 18.97 4.42 -4.06
N VAL A 81 18.01 4.03 -3.22
CA VAL A 81 18.29 3.50 -1.87
C VAL A 81 19.18 2.25 -1.96
N ALA A 82 18.87 1.30 -2.84
CA ALA A 82 19.67 0.09 -3.02
C ALA A 82 21.10 0.39 -3.51
N GLY A 83 21.28 1.37 -4.39
CA GLY A 83 22.61 1.81 -4.84
C GLY A 83 23.42 2.47 -3.73
N LEU A 84 22.79 3.30 -2.90
CA LEU A 84 23.44 3.89 -1.72
C LEU A 84 23.86 2.82 -0.70
N ASP A 85 23.00 1.83 -0.48
CA ASP A 85 23.26 0.70 0.40
C ASP A 85 24.45 -0.14 -0.10
N ALA A 86 24.47 -0.48 -1.40
CA ALA A 86 25.56 -1.24 -2.01
C ALA A 86 26.92 -0.52 -1.93
N CYS A 87 26.93 0.82 -1.94
CA CYS A 87 28.13 1.61 -1.73
C CYS A 87 28.56 1.74 -0.25
N GLY A 88 27.80 1.17 0.69
CA GLY A 88 28.05 1.31 2.14
C GLY A 88 27.79 2.73 2.67
N PHE A 89 27.02 3.54 1.94
CA PHE A 89 26.75 4.93 2.34
C PHE A 89 26.00 4.99 3.67
N PHE A 90 25.02 4.09 3.87
CA PHE A 90 24.27 4.02 5.12
C PHE A 90 25.15 3.60 6.30
N ASP A 91 26.11 2.70 6.10
CA ASP A 91 27.08 2.32 7.14
C ASP A 91 28.02 3.48 7.49
N ALA A 92 28.52 4.21 6.49
CA ALA A 92 29.39 5.37 6.70
C ALA A 92 28.67 6.48 7.48
N VAL A 93 27.43 6.80 7.11
CA VAL A 93 26.59 7.79 7.82
C VAL A 93 26.29 7.30 9.24
N SER A 94 25.91 6.03 9.40
CA SER A 94 25.61 5.44 10.71
C SER A 94 26.83 5.51 11.66
N HIS A 95 28.04 5.22 11.16
CA HIS A 95 29.26 5.35 11.94
C HIS A 95 29.60 6.81 12.30
N LEU A 96 29.36 7.76 11.41
CA LEU A 96 29.56 9.19 11.68
C LEU A 96 28.63 9.68 12.78
N VAL A 97 27.35 9.32 12.69
CA VAL A 97 26.33 9.64 13.69
C VAL A 97 26.65 8.98 15.04
N ALA A 98 27.04 7.70 15.02
CA ALA A 98 27.40 6.97 16.24
C ALA A 98 28.65 7.55 16.92
N ARG A 99 29.63 8.05 16.17
CA ARG A 99 30.80 8.76 16.74
C ARG A 99 30.44 10.12 17.33
N ARG A 100 29.39 10.77 16.82
CA ARG A 100 28.95 12.09 17.29
C ARG A 100 28.09 12.00 18.56
N ALA A 101 27.32 10.93 18.70
CA ALA A 101 26.46 10.68 19.85
C ALA A 101 27.29 10.19 21.06
N ARG A 102 27.23 10.92 22.17
CA ARG A 102 27.95 10.54 23.41
C ARG A 102 27.09 9.73 24.38
N THR A 103 25.78 9.66 24.16
CA THR A 103 24.82 8.96 25.03
C THR A 103 23.80 8.14 24.23
N GLN A 104 23.26 7.09 24.85
CA GLN A 104 22.33 6.12 24.21
C GLN A 104 21.04 6.78 23.69
N THR A 105 20.54 7.81 24.38
CA THR A 105 19.36 8.58 23.96
C THR A 105 19.65 9.50 22.79
N GLU A 106 20.85 10.07 22.72
CA GLU A 106 21.30 10.94 21.63
C GLU A 106 21.54 10.13 20.34
N LEU A 107 21.98 8.88 20.47
CA LEU A 107 22.14 7.94 19.35
C LEU A 107 20.79 7.51 18.77
N LEU A 108 19.80 7.20 19.63
CA LEU A 108 18.43 6.90 19.20
C LEU A 108 17.75 8.11 18.55
N ALA A 109 17.91 9.31 19.12
CA ALA A 109 17.36 10.53 18.55
C ALA A 109 17.98 10.86 17.19
N ALA A 110 19.29 10.69 17.04
CA ALA A 110 20.00 10.99 15.79
C ALA A 110 19.78 9.96 14.67
N LEU A 111 19.38 8.73 15.00
CA LEU A 111 19.01 7.71 14.00
C LEU A 111 17.55 7.80 13.55
N MET A 112 16.67 8.36 14.39
CA MET A 112 15.23 8.45 14.12
C MET A 112 14.82 9.78 13.44
N VAL A 113 15.69 10.79 13.45
CA VAL A 113 15.54 12.08 12.74
C VAL A 113 16.21 12.02 11.38
#